data_AF-A0A9V1E1W7-F1
#
_entry.id   AF-A0A9V1E1W7-F1
#
_cell.length_a   1.000
_cell.length_b   1.000
_cell.length_c   1.000
_cell.angle_alpha   90.00
_cell.angle_beta   90.00
_cell.angle_gamma   90.00
#
_symmetry.space_group_name_H-M   'P 1'
#
loop_
_entity.id
_entity.type
_entity.pdbx_description
1 polymer ?
#
loop_
_entity_poly.entity_id
_entity_poly.type
_entity_poly.pdbx_seq_one_letter_code
_entity_poly.pdbx_strand_id
1 'polypeptide(L)'
;MRLWWVTVQPPARRMGWFPLLLLLTQCSRVPGQRSPLNDFQVLRGTELQHLLHAVGPGPWQEHVADAEECAGRCGPLLDCRAFHYNVSSHGCQLLPWTQYSPYTQLQRSGRCDLFQKKDYVRTCVMDNGVKYRGTVAITTGGLPCQRWNHRFPNDHKYTPTLRNGLEENFCRNPDGDPGGPWCYTTDPAVRFQTCGIKSCREAACVWCNGEEYRGAVDRTESGRECQRWDLQRPHAHPFEPGKFLDKDLDDNYCRNPDGSERPWCYTTDPKVEREFCDLPRCGSEAQPRHEATTLSCFRGKGEGYRGTANTTAAGVPCQRWDAQNPHQHRFAPEKYACKDLRENFCRNPDGSEAPWCFTSRPGMRVAFCYQIRRCADDVRPEDCYHGVGERYRGLVNRTRKGVPCQHWSTERPHKPQFTPTSAPHAHLEENFCRNPDRDSHGPWCYTTDPGTPFDYCALRRCHDDQPPSILEPPDQVVFEKCGKRVTRLDQQRSKLRVVGGQPGNSPWTVSLRNRQGQHFCGGSLVKEQWVLTARQCFSSWNVTSSTEDAYGRVRCALRDSWPLWEPVRVTTEAHLPALPMTAGSWREL
;
A
#
# COMPACT_ATOMS: atom_id res chain seq x y z
N MET A 1 -4.83 37.89 -7.90
CA MET A 1 -6.18 38.38 -7.53
C MET A 1 -6.33 38.27 -6.02
N ARG A 2 -6.48 39.40 -5.33
CA ARG A 2 -6.73 39.47 -3.88
C ARG A 2 -8.23 39.27 -3.66
N LEU A 3 -8.62 38.34 -2.79
CA LEU A 3 -10.02 38.08 -2.41
C LEU A 3 -10.23 38.51 -0.96
N TRP A 4 -11.24 39.34 -0.74
CA TRP A 4 -11.74 39.79 0.56
C TRP A 4 -12.95 38.95 0.98
N TRP A 5 -13.13 38.75 2.28
CA TRP A 5 -14.34 38.15 2.86
C TRP A 5 -15.00 39.14 3.83
N VAL A 6 -16.33 39.22 3.77
CA VAL A 6 -17.19 40.00 4.68
C VAL A 6 -17.96 39.01 5.56
N THR A 7 -17.90 39.17 6.88
CA THR A 7 -18.69 38.40 7.85
C THR A 7 -19.86 39.22 8.38
N VAL A 8 -21.05 38.62 8.43
CA VAL A 8 -22.28 39.19 8.99
C VAL A 8 -22.52 38.60 10.39
N GLN A 9 -22.55 39.44 11.43
CA GLN A 9 -22.90 39.08 12.81
C GLN A 9 -24.40 39.26 13.07
N PRO A 10 -25.05 38.38 13.86
CA PRO A 10 -26.35 38.64 14.47
C PRO A 10 -26.22 39.20 15.92
N PRO A 11 -27.29 39.85 16.45
CA PRO A 11 -27.18 40.84 17.52
C PRO A 11 -27.19 40.26 18.93
N ALA A 12 -26.56 41.01 19.84
CA ALA A 12 -26.45 40.76 21.26
C ALA A 12 -27.78 40.92 22.03
N ARG A 13 -28.02 40.04 23.00
CA ARG A 13 -28.95 40.27 24.12
C ARG A 13 -28.23 40.05 25.45
N ARG A 14 -28.34 41.04 26.34
CA ARG A 14 -27.89 41.05 27.74
C ARG A 14 -28.78 40.15 28.60
N MET A 15 -28.21 39.43 29.57
CA MET A 15 -28.88 39.14 30.84
C MET A 15 -27.88 38.69 31.93
N GLY A 16 -27.92 39.37 33.09
CA GLY A 16 -27.79 38.83 34.45
C GLY A 16 -26.52 38.11 34.92
N TRP A 17 -25.83 38.69 35.91
CA TRP A 17 -24.82 38.03 36.75
C TRP A 17 -25.45 37.06 37.76
N PHE A 18 -24.85 35.88 37.98
CA PHE A 18 -24.69 35.22 39.28
C PHE A 18 -23.53 34.18 39.21
N PRO A 19 -22.69 34.02 40.25
CA PRO A 19 -21.47 33.22 40.19
C PRO A 19 -21.75 31.78 40.63
N LEU A 20 -21.33 30.80 39.82
CA LEU A 20 -21.19 29.41 40.27
C LEU A 20 -19.76 28.97 40.01
N LEU A 21 -19.02 28.80 41.11
CA LEU A 21 -17.73 28.13 41.15
C LEU A 21 -17.99 26.64 40.84
N LEU A 22 -17.81 26.23 39.59
CA LEU A 22 -17.72 24.83 39.20
C LEU A 22 -16.26 24.56 38.83
N LEU A 23 -15.54 23.92 39.74
CA LEU A 23 -14.29 23.23 39.45
C LEU A 23 -14.59 22.10 38.47
N LEU A 24 -14.63 22.44 37.18
CA LEU A 24 -14.48 21.47 36.11
C LEU A 24 -13.00 21.07 36.09
N THR A 25 -12.65 20.01 36.82
CA THR A 25 -11.53 19.15 36.41
C THR A 25 -11.94 18.41 35.15
N GLN A 26 -12.10 19.13 34.05
CA GLN A 26 -11.96 18.53 32.73
C GLN A 26 -10.47 18.24 32.60
N CYS A 27 -10.08 17.00 32.87
CA CYS A 27 -8.84 16.45 32.29
C CYS A 27 -9.03 16.45 30.77
N SER A 28 -8.74 17.59 30.14
CA SER A 28 -8.43 17.65 28.73
C SER A 28 -7.25 16.70 28.55
N ARG A 29 -7.48 15.56 27.87
CA ARG A 29 -6.44 14.57 27.56
C ARG A 29 -5.25 15.32 26.97
N VAL A 30 -4.13 15.35 27.69
CA VAL A 30 -2.93 16.06 27.26
C VAL A 30 -2.41 15.37 25.99
N PRO A 31 -2.21 16.09 24.88
CA PRO A 31 -1.58 15.53 23.68
C PRO A 31 -0.19 14.97 24.04
N GLY A 32 0.04 13.68 23.78
CA GLY A 32 1.31 13.00 24.05
C GLY A 32 1.34 11.99 25.20
N GLN A 33 0.20 11.68 25.83
CA GLN A 33 0.15 10.67 26.89
C GLN A 33 0.11 9.24 26.31
N ARG A 34 0.97 8.35 26.86
CA ARG A 34 1.00 6.91 26.58
C ARG A 34 -0.39 6.29 26.80
N SER A 35 -0.87 5.50 25.83
CA SER A 35 -2.16 4.80 25.96
C SER A 35 -2.06 3.63 26.96
N PRO A 36 -3.06 3.44 27.85
CA PRO A 36 -3.12 2.25 28.70
C PRO A 36 -3.32 0.96 27.89
N LEU A 37 -3.82 1.04 26.66
CA LEU A 37 -3.97 -0.13 25.78
C LEU A 37 -2.64 -0.75 25.38
N ASN A 38 -1.52 -0.05 25.51
CA ASN A 38 -0.19 -0.62 25.24
C ASN A 38 0.09 -1.86 26.09
N ASP A 39 -0.49 -1.96 27.29
CA ASP A 39 -0.29 -3.08 28.22
C ASP A 39 -1.17 -4.30 27.89
N PHE A 40 -2.04 -4.19 26.89
CA PHE A 40 -3.01 -5.23 26.52
C PHE A 40 -2.78 -5.75 25.11
N GLN A 41 -2.91 -7.07 24.94
CA GLN A 41 -3.06 -7.73 23.65
C GLN A 41 -4.54 -7.75 23.28
N VAL A 42 -4.87 -7.33 22.06
CA VAL A 42 -6.25 -7.38 21.57
C VAL A 42 -6.50 -8.64 20.73
N LEU A 43 -7.63 -9.29 20.98
CA LEU A 43 -8.23 -10.30 20.13
C LEU A 43 -9.58 -9.78 19.66
N ARG A 44 -9.63 -9.30 18.42
CA ARG A 44 -10.84 -8.70 17.86
C ARG A 44 -11.92 -9.75 17.62
N GLY A 45 -13.18 -9.36 17.81
CA GLY A 45 -14.33 -10.24 17.60
C GLY A 45 -14.23 -11.54 18.39
N THR A 46 -13.75 -11.46 19.63
CA THR A 46 -13.47 -12.61 20.49
C THR A 46 -14.00 -12.35 21.88
N GLU A 47 -14.60 -13.36 22.47
CA GLU A 47 -15.07 -13.38 23.85
C GLU A 47 -14.41 -14.54 24.60
N LEU A 48 -14.04 -14.30 25.86
CA LEU A 48 -13.47 -15.27 26.75
C LEU A 48 -14.52 -15.73 27.77
N GLN A 49 -15.01 -16.95 27.60
CA GLN A 49 -15.99 -17.53 28.49
C GLN A 49 -15.32 -18.40 29.56
N HIS A 50 -15.89 -18.37 30.77
CA HIS A 50 -15.53 -19.29 31.85
C HIS A 50 -16.58 -20.40 31.92
N LEU A 51 -16.15 -21.66 31.82
CA LEU A 51 -17.05 -22.81 31.67
C LEU A 51 -17.78 -23.18 32.98
N LEU A 52 -17.22 -22.77 34.13
CA LEU A 52 -17.85 -22.97 35.43
C LEU A 52 -18.74 -21.78 35.79
N HIS A 53 -20.05 -22.00 35.81
CA HIS A 53 -21.09 -20.98 36.04
C HIS A 53 -21.08 -20.38 37.46
N ALA A 54 -20.34 -20.98 38.39
CA ALA A 54 -20.20 -20.50 39.77
C ALA A 54 -19.27 -19.27 39.89
N VAL A 55 -18.43 -19.00 38.89
CA VAL A 55 -17.53 -17.85 38.84
C VAL A 55 -17.89 -17.04 37.60
N GLY A 56 -18.72 -16.02 37.78
CA GLY A 56 -19.14 -15.12 36.70
C GLY A 56 -18.16 -13.97 36.49
N PRO A 57 -18.06 -13.43 35.27
CA PRO A 57 -17.30 -12.20 35.03
C PRO A 57 -17.88 -11.03 35.85
N GLY A 58 -17.11 -9.95 36.00
CA GLY A 58 -17.64 -8.74 36.61
C GLY A 58 -18.90 -8.24 35.88
N PRO A 59 -19.75 -7.41 36.53
CA PRO A 59 -20.91 -6.83 35.87
C PRO A 59 -20.46 -5.96 34.69
N TRP A 60 -21.28 -5.93 33.64
CA TRP A 60 -21.10 -4.98 32.55
C TRP A 60 -21.23 -3.56 33.10
N GLN A 61 -20.22 -2.75 32.82
CA GLN A 61 -20.21 -1.33 33.12
C GLN A 61 -20.58 -0.59 31.83
N GLU A 62 -21.71 0.11 31.85
CA GLU A 62 -22.20 0.89 30.73
C GLU A 62 -21.56 2.30 30.72
N HIS A 63 -21.59 2.95 29.55
CA HIS A 63 -21.11 4.34 29.34
C HIS A 63 -19.61 4.59 29.54
N VAL A 64 -18.73 3.64 29.16
CA VAL A 64 -17.31 3.98 28.97
C VAL A 64 -17.12 4.71 27.64
N ALA A 65 -16.26 5.73 27.60
CA ALA A 65 -16.03 6.51 26.38
C ALA A 65 -15.41 5.66 25.27
N ASP A 66 -14.42 4.83 25.61
CA ASP A 66 -13.65 4.01 24.68
C ASP A 66 -12.97 2.84 25.42
N ALA A 67 -12.30 1.96 24.65
CA ALA A 67 -11.55 0.84 25.20
C ALA A 67 -10.36 1.29 26.07
N GLU A 68 -9.82 2.50 25.88
CA GLU A 68 -8.73 3.04 26.71
C GLU A 68 -9.20 3.35 28.12
N GLU A 69 -10.44 3.83 28.28
CA GLU A 69 -11.04 3.99 29.60
C GLU A 69 -11.19 2.65 30.32
N CYS A 70 -11.63 1.59 29.63
CA CYS A 70 -11.73 0.25 30.18
C CYS A 70 -10.34 -0.31 30.57
N ALA A 71 -9.34 -0.09 29.72
CA ALA A 71 -7.95 -0.43 30.03
C ALA A 71 -7.41 0.35 31.24
N GLY A 72 -7.76 1.63 31.39
CA GLY A 72 -7.42 2.46 32.55
C GLY A 72 -8.05 1.96 33.85
N ARG A 73 -9.25 1.38 33.80
CA ARG A 73 -9.90 0.73 34.95
C ARG A 73 -9.24 -0.61 35.28
N CYS A 74 -8.90 -1.43 34.27
CA CYS A 74 -8.31 -2.75 34.48
C CYS A 74 -6.82 -2.72 34.87
N GLY A 75 -6.04 -1.81 34.29
CA GLY A 75 -4.57 -1.75 34.42
C GLY A 75 -4.09 -1.79 35.87
N PRO A 76 -4.54 -0.86 36.74
CA PRO A 76 -4.11 -0.79 38.14
C PRO A 76 -4.61 -1.95 39.02
N LEU A 77 -5.67 -2.64 38.60
CA LEU A 77 -6.28 -3.72 39.38
C LEU A 77 -5.49 -5.03 39.21
N LEU A 78 -4.99 -5.57 40.31
CA LEU A 78 -4.26 -6.85 40.33
C LEU A 78 -5.16 -8.02 39.94
N ASP A 79 -6.42 -7.98 40.38
CA ASP A 79 -7.41 -9.01 40.06
C ASP A 79 -7.94 -8.90 38.63
N CYS A 80 -7.68 -7.81 37.91
CA CYS A 80 -8.08 -7.70 36.51
C CYS A 80 -6.96 -8.20 35.59
N ARG A 81 -7.21 -9.27 34.84
CA ARG A 81 -6.24 -9.85 33.89
C ARG A 81 -6.62 -9.61 32.44
N ALA A 82 -7.90 -9.44 32.18
CA ALA A 82 -8.44 -9.14 30.86
C ALA A 82 -9.73 -8.32 30.97
N PHE A 83 -10.24 -7.82 29.85
CA PHE A 83 -11.56 -7.23 29.77
C PHE A 83 -12.20 -7.45 28.40
N HIS A 84 -13.52 -7.54 28.36
CA HIS A 84 -14.31 -7.39 27.13
C HIS A 84 -14.67 -5.93 26.93
N TYR A 85 -14.59 -5.49 25.68
CA TYR A 85 -15.13 -4.20 25.25
C TYR A 85 -16.15 -4.44 24.15
N ASN A 86 -17.39 -4.01 24.38
CA ASN A 86 -18.46 -4.09 23.39
C ASN A 86 -18.46 -2.81 22.56
N VAL A 87 -18.15 -2.95 21.26
CA VAL A 87 -17.99 -1.82 20.34
C VAL A 87 -19.32 -1.11 20.07
N SER A 88 -20.45 -1.83 20.10
CA SER A 88 -21.77 -1.26 19.80
C SER A 88 -22.40 -0.57 21.00
N SER A 89 -22.29 -1.14 22.19
CA SER A 89 -22.92 -0.60 23.40
C SER A 89 -22.01 0.28 24.24
N HIS A 90 -20.74 0.42 23.87
CA HIS A 90 -19.72 1.06 24.70
C HIS A 90 -19.70 0.45 26.12
N GLY A 91 -19.80 -0.88 26.20
CA GLY A 91 -19.80 -1.65 27.44
C GLY A 91 -18.40 -2.17 27.77
N CYS A 92 -18.04 -2.14 29.05
CA CYS A 92 -16.78 -2.68 29.58
C CYS A 92 -17.07 -3.79 30.61
N GLN A 93 -16.44 -4.95 30.45
CA GLN A 93 -16.55 -6.06 31.39
C GLN A 93 -15.16 -6.53 31.81
N LEU A 94 -14.84 -6.41 33.09
CA LEU A 94 -13.53 -6.82 33.62
C LEU A 94 -13.50 -8.32 33.96
N LEU A 95 -12.39 -8.97 33.67
CA LEU A 95 -12.18 -10.40 33.82
C LEU A 95 -10.96 -10.70 34.69
N PRO A 96 -11.08 -11.60 35.68
CA PRO A 96 -9.95 -12.01 36.50
C PRO A 96 -9.15 -13.20 35.94
N TRP A 97 -9.46 -13.63 34.72
CA TRP A 97 -8.78 -14.72 34.03
C TRP A 97 -8.29 -14.29 32.64
N THR A 98 -7.44 -15.14 32.06
CA THR A 98 -6.95 -15.04 30.68
C THR A 98 -7.24 -16.33 29.93
N GLN A 99 -6.93 -16.40 28.65
CA GLN A 99 -7.04 -17.62 27.83
C GLN A 99 -6.25 -18.82 28.35
N TYR A 100 -5.26 -18.60 29.22
CA TYR A 100 -4.44 -19.66 29.82
C TYR A 100 -4.89 -20.03 31.23
N SER A 101 -5.96 -19.40 31.73
CA SER A 101 -6.54 -19.77 33.01
C SER A 101 -7.31 -21.10 32.88
N PRO A 102 -7.41 -21.89 33.96
CA PRO A 102 -8.23 -23.10 33.95
C PRO A 102 -9.69 -22.79 33.58
N TYR A 103 -10.33 -23.72 32.86
CA TYR A 103 -11.75 -23.65 32.50
C TYR A 103 -12.17 -22.44 31.67
N THR A 104 -11.25 -21.81 30.95
CA THR A 104 -11.58 -20.73 30.00
C THR A 104 -11.57 -21.21 28.55
N GLN A 105 -12.46 -20.66 27.73
CA GLN A 105 -12.52 -20.94 26.30
C GLN A 105 -12.72 -19.64 25.50
N LEU A 106 -11.93 -19.48 24.43
CA LEU A 106 -12.14 -18.42 23.46
C LEU A 106 -13.29 -18.78 22.52
N GLN A 107 -14.22 -17.85 22.33
CA GLN A 107 -15.31 -17.94 21.38
C GLN A 107 -15.31 -16.74 20.44
N ARG A 108 -15.69 -16.97 19.19
CA ARG A 108 -15.86 -15.90 18.21
C ARG A 108 -17.11 -15.08 18.56
N SER A 109 -16.96 -13.77 18.66
CA SER A 109 -18.03 -12.83 18.96
C SER A 109 -18.11 -11.76 17.88
N GLY A 110 -19.32 -11.42 17.42
CA GLY A 110 -19.52 -10.33 16.47
C GLY A 110 -19.59 -8.94 17.11
N ARG A 111 -19.53 -8.85 18.45
CA ARG A 111 -19.88 -7.63 19.21
C ARG A 111 -18.81 -7.20 20.20
N CYS A 112 -18.00 -8.13 20.67
CA CYS A 112 -17.02 -7.91 21.72
C CYS A 112 -15.60 -8.14 21.21
N ASP A 113 -14.70 -7.24 21.61
CA ASP A 113 -13.26 -7.43 21.52
C ASP A 113 -12.73 -7.81 22.91
N LEU A 114 -11.77 -8.74 22.94
CA LEU A 114 -11.11 -9.19 24.17
C LEU A 114 -9.73 -8.56 24.28
N PHE A 115 -9.46 -7.90 25.40
CA PHE A 115 -8.17 -7.31 25.72
C PHE A 115 -7.56 -8.03 26.91
N GLN A 116 -6.37 -8.61 26.76
CA GLN A 116 -5.70 -9.38 27.81
C GLN A 116 -4.37 -8.72 28.18
N LYS A 117 -4.05 -8.61 29.47
CA LYS A 117 -2.77 -8.03 29.91
C LYS A 117 -1.60 -8.84 29.35
N LYS A 118 -0.69 -8.18 28.63
CA LYS A 118 0.45 -8.82 27.96
C LYS A 118 1.35 -9.59 28.91
N ASP A 119 1.50 -9.10 30.14
CA ASP A 119 2.30 -9.75 31.19
C ASP A 119 1.83 -11.18 31.52
N TYR A 120 0.54 -11.49 31.32
CA TYR A 120 -0.04 -12.81 31.57
C TYR A 120 -0.06 -13.73 30.35
N VAL A 121 -0.14 -13.16 29.14
CA VAL A 121 -0.34 -13.93 27.90
C VAL A 121 0.91 -14.07 27.03
N ARG A 122 1.96 -13.28 27.26
CA ARG A 122 3.22 -13.41 26.52
C ARG A 122 3.96 -14.69 26.89
N THR A 123 4.56 -15.31 25.87
CA THR A 123 5.42 -16.48 26.00
C THR A 123 6.91 -16.12 26.20
N CYS A 124 7.23 -14.83 26.17
CA CYS A 124 8.58 -14.28 26.32
C CYS A 124 8.61 -13.17 27.37
N VAL A 125 9.80 -12.80 27.84
CA VAL A 125 9.97 -11.73 28.83
C VAL A 125 10.45 -10.42 28.19
N MET A 126 9.98 -9.31 28.76
CA MET A 126 10.56 -7.99 28.51
C MET A 126 11.54 -7.65 29.63
N ASP A 127 12.62 -6.94 29.29
CA ASP A 127 13.70 -6.59 30.21
C ASP A 127 14.23 -7.84 30.94
N ASN A 128 14.27 -7.85 32.28
CA ASN A 128 14.63 -9.02 33.09
C ASN A 128 13.41 -9.87 33.53
N GLY A 129 12.20 -9.58 33.05
CA GLY A 129 11.02 -10.39 33.36
C GLY A 129 10.41 -10.19 34.76
N VAL A 130 10.71 -9.10 35.47
CA VAL A 130 10.07 -8.78 36.78
C VAL A 130 8.53 -8.72 36.69
N LYS A 131 8.02 -8.17 35.58
CA LYS A 131 6.57 -8.08 35.32
C LYS A 131 5.97 -9.36 34.74
N TYR A 132 6.77 -10.38 34.45
CA TYR A 132 6.27 -11.62 33.85
C TYR A 132 5.26 -12.32 34.76
N ARG A 133 4.09 -12.66 34.22
CA ARG A 133 3.00 -13.36 34.90
C ARG A 133 2.48 -14.58 34.13
N GLY A 134 3.24 -15.09 33.16
CA GLY A 134 2.88 -16.29 32.41
C GLY A 134 2.90 -17.57 33.27
N THR A 135 2.60 -18.69 32.63
CA THR A 135 2.28 -19.97 33.30
C THR A 135 3.39 -21.03 33.21
N VAL A 136 4.60 -20.67 32.75
CA VAL A 136 5.73 -21.59 32.71
C VAL A 136 6.06 -22.06 34.14
N ALA A 137 6.13 -23.37 34.34
CA ALA A 137 6.32 -24.02 35.64
C ALA A 137 7.43 -25.09 35.64
N ILE A 138 8.32 -25.02 34.65
CA ILE A 138 9.42 -25.97 34.44
C ILE A 138 10.69 -25.16 34.21
N THR A 139 11.80 -25.63 34.79
CA THR A 139 13.12 -25.02 34.70
C THR A 139 13.84 -25.35 33.37
N THR A 140 14.95 -24.67 33.08
CA THR A 140 15.84 -24.99 31.94
C THR A 140 16.34 -26.44 31.94
N GLY A 141 16.56 -27.03 33.12
CA GLY A 141 16.94 -28.44 33.27
C GLY A 141 15.79 -29.43 33.17
N GLY A 142 14.55 -28.97 32.91
CA GLY A 142 13.37 -29.82 32.86
C GLY A 142 12.77 -30.18 34.23
N LEU A 143 13.30 -29.61 35.33
CA LEU A 143 12.79 -29.86 36.68
C LEU A 143 11.49 -29.07 36.92
N PRO A 144 10.45 -29.69 37.51
CA PRO A 144 9.22 -28.97 37.84
C PRO A 144 9.45 -28.02 39.03
N CYS A 145 8.74 -26.89 38.98
CA CYS A 145 8.83 -25.88 40.01
C CYS A 145 8.05 -26.29 41.28
N GLN A 146 8.63 -25.99 42.44
CA GLN A 146 7.95 -25.98 43.73
C GLN A 146 6.95 -24.81 43.78
N ARG A 147 5.78 -25.04 44.36
CA ARG A 147 4.78 -24.00 44.60
C ARG A 147 5.30 -22.95 45.57
N TRP A 148 5.08 -21.67 45.28
CA TRP A 148 5.57 -20.57 46.11
C TRP A 148 4.98 -20.53 47.53
N ASN A 149 3.80 -21.13 47.73
CA ASN A 149 3.21 -21.27 49.06
C ASN A 149 3.71 -22.49 49.85
N HIS A 150 4.50 -23.38 49.23
CA HIS A 150 5.08 -24.54 49.90
C HIS A 150 6.48 -24.21 50.41
N ARG A 151 6.87 -24.83 51.53
CA ARG A 151 8.19 -24.66 52.16
C ARG A 151 9.07 -25.92 52.07
N PHE A 152 8.67 -26.87 51.23
CA PHE A 152 9.32 -28.16 51.03
C PHE A 152 9.30 -28.53 49.53
N PRO A 153 10.37 -29.12 48.96
CA PRO A 153 11.66 -29.49 49.61
C PRO A 153 12.56 -28.30 49.96
N ASN A 154 12.35 -27.14 49.35
CA ASN A 154 13.17 -25.96 49.57
C ASN A 154 12.45 -24.93 50.45
N ASP A 155 12.96 -24.68 51.66
CA ASP A 155 12.48 -23.56 52.50
C ASP A 155 13.01 -22.23 51.97
N HIS A 156 12.19 -21.17 51.95
CA HIS A 156 12.53 -19.88 51.34
C HIS A 156 11.74 -18.67 51.85
N LYS A 157 12.26 -17.46 51.57
CA LYS A 157 11.70 -16.16 51.98
C LYS A 157 10.58 -15.60 51.09
N TYR A 158 10.49 -16.04 49.83
CA TYR A 158 9.53 -15.50 48.88
C TYR A 158 8.17 -16.18 49.03
N THR A 159 7.24 -15.53 49.73
CA THR A 159 5.87 -16.04 49.94
C THR A 159 4.85 -15.27 49.09
N PRO A 160 3.78 -15.92 48.61
CA PRO A 160 2.74 -15.26 47.82
C PRO A 160 2.05 -14.13 48.57
N THR A 161 1.89 -13.00 47.90
CA THR A 161 1.05 -11.88 48.33
C THR A 161 0.20 -11.43 47.15
N LEU A 162 -0.90 -10.70 47.39
CA LEU A 162 -1.73 -10.18 46.30
C LEU A 162 -0.95 -9.32 45.29
N ARG A 163 0.17 -8.71 45.70
CA ARG A 163 0.90 -7.73 44.88
C ARG A 163 2.09 -8.31 44.11
N ASN A 164 2.71 -9.39 44.61
CA ASN A 164 3.95 -9.90 44.03
C ASN A 164 3.72 -10.92 42.89
N GLY A 165 2.49 -11.40 42.71
CA GLY A 165 2.13 -12.30 41.61
C GLY A 165 2.81 -13.66 41.65
N LEU A 166 3.29 -14.11 42.82
CA LEU A 166 3.85 -15.44 43.04
C LEU A 166 2.72 -16.49 43.10
N GLU A 167 2.06 -16.69 41.97
CA GLU A 167 0.94 -17.62 41.80
C GLU A 167 1.44 -19.05 41.52
N GLU A 168 0.77 -20.03 42.12
CA GLU A 168 1.05 -21.46 41.91
C GLU A 168 2.54 -21.81 42.07
N ASN A 169 3.12 -22.50 41.09
CA ASN A 169 4.55 -22.78 40.95
C ASN A 169 5.13 -22.11 39.69
N PHE A 170 4.49 -21.07 39.18
CA PHE A 170 4.94 -20.43 37.96
C PHE A 170 6.25 -19.67 38.15
N CYS A 171 7.11 -19.67 37.14
CA CYS A 171 8.39 -18.97 37.16
C CYS A 171 8.20 -17.46 37.31
N ARG A 172 8.96 -16.83 38.21
CA ARG A 172 8.88 -15.39 38.52
C ARG A 172 10.27 -14.82 38.76
N ASN A 173 10.39 -13.50 38.73
CA ASN A 173 11.64 -12.81 39.04
C ASN A 173 11.43 -11.78 40.17
N PRO A 174 11.26 -12.23 41.43
CA PRO A 174 10.95 -11.34 42.56
C PRO A 174 12.15 -10.50 43.02
N ASP A 175 13.38 -10.88 42.68
CA ASP A 175 14.63 -10.18 43.03
C ASP A 175 15.23 -9.37 41.87
N GLY A 176 14.64 -9.42 40.68
CA GLY A 176 15.15 -8.69 39.52
C GLY A 176 16.45 -9.27 38.95
N ASP A 177 16.66 -10.58 39.13
CA ASP A 177 17.82 -11.32 38.65
C ASP A 177 18.03 -11.10 37.13
N PRO A 178 19.25 -10.79 36.67
CA PRO A 178 19.53 -10.57 35.25
C PRO A 178 19.38 -11.84 34.39
N GLY A 179 19.44 -13.03 34.99
CA GLY A 179 19.17 -14.33 34.35
C GLY A 179 17.68 -14.60 34.10
N GLY A 180 16.79 -13.69 34.52
CA GLY A 180 15.37 -13.76 34.22
C GLY A 180 14.55 -14.58 35.22
N PRO A 181 13.30 -14.96 34.87
CA PRO A 181 12.44 -15.71 35.76
C PRO A 181 12.99 -17.08 36.15
N TRP A 182 12.85 -17.40 37.42
CA TRP A 182 13.32 -18.63 38.04
C TRP A 182 12.24 -19.19 38.98
N CYS A 183 12.46 -20.41 39.48
CA CYS A 183 11.64 -20.99 40.53
C CYS A 183 12.47 -21.90 41.44
N TYR A 184 11.99 -22.13 42.66
CA TYR A 184 12.48 -23.24 43.48
C TYR A 184 12.09 -24.55 42.81
N THR A 185 12.94 -25.58 42.87
CA THR A 185 12.62 -26.86 42.20
C THR A 185 12.06 -27.87 43.19
N THR A 186 11.40 -28.91 42.68
CA THR A 186 10.98 -30.06 43.50
C THR A 186 12.10 -31.06 43.76
N ASP A 187 13.29 -30.87 43.17
CA ASP A 187 14.47 -31.70 43.41
C ASP A 187 15.27 -31.11 44.60
N PRO A 188 15.46 -31.86 45.71
CA PRO A 188 16.26 -31.42 46.84
C PRO A 188 17.73 -31.11 46.48
N ALA A 189 18.28 -31.70 45.41
CA ALA A 189 19.66 -31.45 44.98
C ALA A 189 19.82 -30.10 44.27
N VAL A 190 18.76 -29.55 43.68
CA VAL A 190 18.77 -28.30 42.93
C VAL A 190 17.81 -27.31 43.59
N ARG A 191 18.33 -26.45 44.47
CA ARG A 191 17.48 -25.54 45.25
C ARG A 191 16.60 -24.63 44.39
N PHE A 192 17.17 -23.98 43.39
CA PHE A 192 16.45 -23.14 42.43
C PHE A 192 17.18 -23.16 41.09
N GLN A 193 16.45 -22.88 40.01
CA GLN A 193 17.01 -22.78 38.67
C GLN A 193 16.21 -21.80 37.82
N THR A 194 16.86 -21.17 36.85
CA THR A 194 16.22 -20.33 35.83
C THR A 194 15.31 -21.15 34.92
N CYS A 195 14.21 -20.55 34.48
CA CYS A 195 13.24 -21.19 33.60
C CYS A 195 13.53 -21.04 32.12
N GLY A 196 14.57 -20.28 31.73
CA GLY A 196 15.03 -20.21 30.34
C GLY A 196 14.01 -19.55 29.42
N ILE A 197 13.13 -18.73 29.99
CA ILE A 197 12.16 -17.95 29.25
C ILE A 197 12.94 -16.85 28.55
N LYS A 198 13.12 -17.01 27.24
CA LYS A 198 13.87 -16.07 26.41
C LYS A 198 13.25 -14.68 26.46
N SER A 199 14.09 -13.66 26.33
CA SER A 199 13.57 -12.32 26.09
C SER A 199 12.79 -12.29 24.77
N CYS A 200 11.81 -11.40 24.63
CA CYS A 200 11.05 -11.29 23.38
C CYS A 200 11.95 -10.99 22.19
N ARG A 201 13.10 -10.33 22.41
CA ARG A 201 14.13 -10.08 21.39
C ARG A 201 14.89 -11.36 21.00
N GLU A 202 15.27 -12.21 21.95
CA GLU A 202 15.99 -13.47 21.70
C GLU A 202 15.09 -14.58 21.17
N ALA A 203 13.83 -14.59 21.55
CA ALA A 203 12.81 -15.48 20.99
C ALA A 203 12.43 -15.09 19.56
N ALA A 204 12.67 -13.82 19.20
CA ALA A 204 12.45 -13.31 17.87
C ALA A 204 13.68 -13.52 16.99
N CYS A 205 13.44 -13.71 15.70
CA CYS A 205 14.45 -13.51 14.69
C CYS A 205 13.79 -13.00 13.40
N VAL A 206 14.57 -12.36 12.55
CA VAL A 206 14.11 -11.85 11.26
C VAL A 206 14.81 -12.59 10.12
N TRP A 207 14.00 -12.99 9.13
CA TRP A 207 14.48 -13.33 7.80
C TRP A 207 14.51 -12.07 6.95
N CYS A 208 15.50 -11.96 6.07
CA CYS A 208 15.56 -10.85 5.12
C CYS A 208 15.54 -9.48 5.83
N ASN A 209 14.57 -8.62 5.49
CA ASN A 209 14.26 -7.35 6.15
C ASN A 209 13.04 -7.44 7.10
N GLY A 210 12.54 -8.63 7.40
CA GLY A 210 11.47 -8.85 8.39
C GLY A 210 10.07 -8.42 7.96
N GLU A 211 9.75 -8.40 6.66
CA GLU A 211 8.37 -8.18 6.16
C GLU A 211 7.38 -9.23 6.70
N GLU A 212 7.85 -10.47 6.87
CA GLU A 212 7.10 -11.59 7.43
C GLU A 212 7.26 -11.71 8.96
N TYR A 213 7.95 -10.78 9.61
CA TYR A 213 8.12 -10.84 11.06
C TYR A 213 6.77 -10.67 11.78
N ARG A 214 6.45 -11.60 12.68
CA ARG A 214 5.20 -11.63 13.49
C ARG A 214 5.44 -11.73 15.01
N GLY A 215 6.67 -11.50 15.46
CA GLY A 215 7.01 -11.61 16.88
C GLY A 215 6.42 -10.49 17.74
N ALA A 216 6.60 -10.61 19.05
CA ALA A 216 5.95 -9.77 20.07
C ALA A 216 6.84 -8.63 20.62
N VAL A 217 7.96 -8.33 19.95
CA VAL A 217 8.84 -7.22 20.34
C VAL A 217 8.12 -5.90 20.13
N ASP A 218 8.07 -5.07 21.17
CA ASP A 218 7.35 -3.79 21.23
C ASP A 218 8.26 -2.62 21.67
N ARG A 219 9.58 -2.80 21.56
CA ARG A 219 10.59 -1.77 21.83
C ARG A 219 11.53 -1.59 20.65
N THR A 220 11.92 -0.34 20.43
CA THR A 220 12.89 0.08 19.43
C THR A 220 14.32 -0.25 19.87
N GLU A 221 15.30 -0.05 18.99
CA GLU A 221 16.72 -0.27 19.30
C GLU A 221 17.24 0.61 20.45
N SER A 222 16.68 1.81 20.64
CA SER A 222 17.00 2.68 21.79
C SER A 222 16.17 2.38 23.04
N GLY A 223 15.32 1.34 23.01
CA GLY A 223 14.46 0.94 24.12
C GLY A 223 13.14 1.71 24.23
N ARG A 224 12.81 2.57 23.27
CA ARG A 224 11.54 3.31 23.27
C ARG A 224 10.39 2.37 23.02
N GLU A 225 9.30 2.59 23.74
CA GLU A 225 8.10 1.78 23.57
C GLU A 225 7.36 2.17 22.29
N CYS A 226 6.96 1.16 21.52
CA CYS A 226 6.19 1.35 20.31
C CYS A 226 4.77 1.87 20.60
N GLN A 227 4.30 2.78 19.76
CA GLN A 227 2.90 3.19 19.66
C GLN A 227 2.10 2.04 19.01
N ARG A 228 0.85 1.85 19.44
CA ARG A 228 -0.03 0.86 18.80
C ARG A 228 -0.42 1.30 17.40
N TRP A 229 -0.44 0.36 16.45
CA TRP A 229 -0.81 0.60 15.06
C TRP A 229 -2.28 1.03 14.90
N ASP A 230 -3.16 0.63 15.83
CA ASP A 230 -4.56 1.04 15.85
C ASP A 230 -4.78 2.44 16.48
N LEU A 231 -3.72 3.12 16.94
CA LEU A 231 -3.79 4.47 17.50
C LEU A 231 -3.13 5.48 16.57
N GLN A 232 -3.73 6.68 16.50
CA GLN A 232 -3.25 7.82 15.71
C GLN A 232 -2.53 8.87 16.58
N ARG A 233 -1.96 8.44 17.71
CA ARG A 233 -1.27 9.34 18.67
C ARG A 233 -0.15 8.62 19.45
N PRO A 234 0.95 9.31 19.82
CA PRO A 234 1.23 10.72 19.52
C PRO A 234 1.42 11.03 18.03
N HIS A 235 1.73 10.03 17.20
CA HIS A 235 1.97 10.21 15.78
C HIS A 235 0.80 9.70 14.94
N ALA A 236 0.21 10.56 14.13
CA ALA A 236 -0.78 10.14 13.14
C ALA A 236 -0.09 9.49 11.93
N HIS A 237 -0.64 8.40 11.40
CA HIS A 237 0.01 7.60 10.37
C HIS A 237 -0.95 6.82 9.47
N PRO A 238 -0.54 6.45 8.24
CA PRO A 238 -1.41 5.74 7.31
C PRO A 238 -1.62 4.25 7.64
N PHE A 239 -0.71 3.62 8.39
CA PHE A 239 -0.68 2.17 8.65
C PHE A 239 -1.70 1.69 9.70
N GLU A 240 -2.99 1.92 9.44
CA GLU A 240 -4.06 1.41 10.29
C GLU A 240 -4.34 -0.08 9.99
N PRO A 241 -4.48 -0.95 10.99
CA PRO A 241 -4.69 -2.40 10.78
C PRO A 241 -5.91 -2.73 9.91
N GLY A 242 -6.98 -1.93 9.99
CA GLY A 242 -8.18 -2.12 9.16
C GLY A 242 -7.96 -1.89 7.67
N LYS A 243 -6.91 -1.15 7.29
CA LYS A 243 -6.55 -0.88 5.89
C LYS A 243 -5.53 -1.89 5.34
N PHE A 244 -4.74 -2.51 6.21
CA PHE A 244 -3.64 -3.41 5.87
C PHE A 244 -3.80 -4.76 6.56
N LEU A 245 -4.85 -5.49 6.16
CA LEU A 245 -5.23 -6.77 6.78
C LEU A 245 -4.18 -7.87 6.62
N ASP A 246 -3.34 -7.81 5.57
CA ASP A 246 -2.28 -8.77 5.25
C ASP A 246 -0.95 -8.49 5.98
N LYS A 247 -0.86 -7.36 6.70
CA LYS A 247 0.38 -6.90 7.34
C LYS A 247 0.47 -7.24 8.83
N ASP A 248 -0.58 -7.83 9.41
CA ASP A 248 -0.65 -8.27 10.80
C ASP A 248 -0.13 -7.18 11.77
N LEU A 249 -0.65 -5.97 11.61
CA LEU A 249 -0.31 -4.78 12.38
C LEU A 249 -0.95 -4.84 13.78
N ASP A 250 -0.59 -5.89 14.52
CA ASP A 250 -1.17 -6.20 15.81
C ASP A 250 -0.53 -5.37 16.93
N ASP A 251 -1.38 -4.87 17.83
CA ASP A 251 -1.00 -4.07 18.99
C ASP A 251 0.03 -2.98 18.63
N ASN A 252 1.19 -3.00 19.30
CA ASN A 252 2.33 -2.11 19.08
C ASN A 252 3.60 -2.91 18.75
N TYR A 253 3.47 -4.10 18.18
CA TYR A 253 4.65 -4.90 17.87
C TYR A 253 5.40 -4.33 16.67
N CYS A 254 6.72 -4.49 16.66
CA CYS A 254 7.55 -4.13 15.51
C CYS A 254 7.10 -4.87 14.27
N ARG A 255 6.94 -4.16 13.14
CA ARG A 255 6.51 -4.71 11.85
C ARG A 255 7.24 -4.01 10.72
N ASN A 256 7.18 -4.58 9.53
CA ASN A 256 7.72 -3.95 8.32
C ASN A 256 6.67 -3.90 7.20
N PRO A 257 5.62 -3.07 7.33
CA PRO A 257 4.53 -3.02 6.36
C PRO A 257 4.91 -2.34 5.03
N ASP A 258 5.95 -1.52 5.03
CA ASP A 258 6.35 -0.65 3.92
C ASP A 258 7.61 -1.12 3.16
N GLY A 259 8.09 -2.32 3.45
CA GLY A 259 9.31 -2.87 2.83
C GLY A 259 10.57 -2.07 3.18
N SER A 260 10.60 -1.46 4.36
CA SER A 260 11.80 -0.81 4.92
C SER A 260 12.95 -1.79 5.13
N GLU A 261 14.12 -1.27 5.54
CA GLU A 261 15.35 -2.05 5.69
C GLU A 261 15.26 -3.12 6.79
N ARG A 262 14.44 -2.89 7.81
CA ARG A 262 14.16 -3.80 8.94
C ARG A 262 12.84 -3.42 9.62
N PRO A 263 12.27 -4.26 10.49
CA PRO A 263 11.07 -3.92 11.23
C PRO A 263 11.26 -2.67 12.09
N TRP A 264 10.18 -1.91 12.20
CA TRP A 264 10.12 -0.63 12.89
C TRP A 264 8.74 -0.46 13.53
N CYS A 265 8.60 0.60 14.33
CA CYS A 265 7.32 1.03 14.85
C CYS A 265 7.31 2.56 15.02
N TYR A 266 6.11 3.15 15.06
CA TYR A 266 5.97 4.51 15.59
C TYR A 266 6.30 4.48 17.09
N THR A 267 6.87 5.54 17.64
CA THR A 267 7.25 5.55 19.07
C THR A 267 6.21 6.27 19.92
N THR A 268 6.14 5.92 21.20
CA THR A 268 5.34 6.68 22.19
C THR A 268 5.97 8.01 22.59
N ASP A 269 7.22 8.30 22.19
CA ASP A 269 7.86 9.59 22.41
C ASP A 269 7.37 10.61 21.36
N PRO A 270 6.72 11.72 21.75
CA PRO A 270 6.29 12.76 20.82
C PRO A 270 7.41 13.39 19.99
N LYS A 271 8.68 13.25 20.39
CA LYS A 271 9.85 13.80 19.68
C LYS A 271 10.42 12.88 18.62
N VAL A 272 10.13 11.58 18.68
CA VAL A 272 10.66 10.56 17.77
C VAL A 272 9.49 9.87 17.09
N GLU A 273 9.21 10.23 15.85
CA GLU A 273 8.05 9.71 15.12
C GLU A 273 8.09 8.18 15.00
N ARG A 274 9.17 7.67 14.44
CA ARG A 274 9.40 6.24 14.24
C ARG A 274 10.86 5.88 14.38
N GLU A 275 11.13 4.64 14.75
CA GLU A 275 12.47 4.11 14.90
C GLU A 275 12.48 2.61 14.57
N PHE A 276 13.64 2.11 14.14
CA PHE A 276 13.83 0.69 13.88
C PHE A 276 13.91 -0.12 15.18
N CYS A 277 13.51 -1.39 15.07
CA CYS A 277 13.67 -2.35 16.15
C CYS A 277 14.94 -3.19 15.96
N ASP A 278 15.60 -3.50 17.06
CA ASP A 278 16.79 -4.35 17.08
C ASP A 278 16.39 -5.82 17.20
N LEU A 279 16.37 -6.51 16.05
CA LEU A 279 15.97 -7.90 15.93
C LEU A 279 17.11 -8.73 15.32
N PRO A 280 17.49 -9.87 15.94
CA PRO A 280 18.57 -10.70 15.42
C PRO A 280 18.14 -11.42 14.12
N ARG A 281 19.09 -11.73 13.24
CA ARG A 281 18.83 -12.55 12.05
C ARG A 281 18.66 -14.02 12.43
N CYS A 282 17.73 -14.72 11.79
CA CYS A 282 17.57 -16.16 11.98
C CYS A 282 18.81 -16.92 11.44
N GLY A 283 19.16 -18.05 12.08
CA GLY A 283 20.28 -18.90 11.63
C GLY A 283 20.02 -19.55 10.27
N SER A 284 21.06 -19.86 9.50
CA SER A 284 21.01 -20.27 8.09
C SER A 284 20.31 -21.61 7.78
N GLU A 285 19.94 -22.41 8.78
CA GLU A 285 19.42 -23.77 8.56
C GLU A 285 17.93 -23.87 8.20
N ALA A 286 17.20 -22.75 8.19
CA ALA A 286 15.75 -22.75 7.99
C ALA A 286 15.25 -21.62 7.07
N GLN A 287 15.99 -21.26 6.00
CA GLN A 287 15.44 -20.34 5.02
C GLN A 287 14.12 -20.91 4.47
N PRO A 288 12.99 -20.18 4.59
CA PRO A 288 11.75 -20.56 3.94
C PRO A 288 12.02 -20.71 2.44
N ARG A 289 11.50 -21.77 1.83
CA ARG A 289 11.53 -21.94 0.37
C ARG A 289 10.86 -20.73 -0.26
N HIS A 290 11.64 -19.81 -0.81
CA HIS A 290 11.10 -18.67 -1.54
C HIS A 290 10.19 -19.18 -2.67
N GLU A 291 9.03 -18.54 -2.76
CA GLU A 291 8.04 -18.70 -3.81
C GLU A 291 8.66 -18.73 -5.21
N ALA A 292 7.99 -19.40 -6.14
CA ALA A 292 8.46 -19.73 -7.48
C ALA A 292 9.15 -18.56 -8.21
N THR A 293 10.49 -18.55 -8.13
CA THR A 293 11.33 -17.55 -8.79
C THR A 293 11.24 -17.70 -10.30
N THR A 294 11.23 -16.57 -11.00
CA THR A 294 11.09 -16.54 -12.46
C THR A 294 12.27 -15.82 -13.09
N LEU A 295 12.78 -16.35 -14.21
CA LEU A 295 14.01 -15.85 -14.85
C LEU A 295 13.73 -15.07 -16.15
N SER A 296 12.79 -15.55 -16.97
CA SER A 296 12.49 -14.96 -18.29
C SER A 296 11.23 -14.11 -18.32
N CYS A 297 10.37 -14.24 -17.32
CA CYS A 297 9.12 -13.52 -17.15
C CYS A 297 8.93 -13.18 -15.67
N PHE A 298 7.94 -12.37 -15.30
CA PHE A 298 7.62 -12.09 -13.90
C PHE A 298 6.16 -12.43 -13.55
N ARG A 299 5.93 -12.83 -12.30
CA ARG A 299 4.59 -13.13 -11.73
C ARG A 299 4.16 -12.05 -10.75
N GLY A 300 2.85 -11.82 -10.61
CA GLY A 300 2.28 -10.80 -9.72
C GLY A 300 2.92 -9.44 -9.97
N LYS A 301 3.54 -8.84 -8.95
CA LYS A 301 4.28 -7.58 -9.07
C LYS A 301 5.73 -7.75 -9.52
N GLY A 302 6.22 -8.98 -9.65
CA GLY A 302 7.59 -9.30 -10.05
C GLY A 302 8.61 -9.25 -8.90
N GLU A 303 8.16 -9.32 -7.65
CA GLU A 303 9.02 -9.40 -6.46
C GLU A 303 9.90 -10.67 -6.46
N GLY A 304 9.40 -11.75 -7.07
CA GLY A 304 10.14 -13.01 -7.29
C GLY A 304 10.91 -13.09 -8.61
N TYR A 305 10.99 -12.00 -9.38
CA TYR A 305 11.78 -11.98 -10.62
C TYR A 305 13.28 -12.00 -10.29
N ARG A 306 14.01 -12.94 -10.88
CA ARG A 306 15.45 -13.18 -10.65
C ARG A 306 16.25 -13.25 -11.95
N GLY A 307 15.69 -12.75 -13.06
CA GLY A 307 16.36 -12.72 -14.35
C GLY A 307 17.49 -11.68 -14.46
N THR A 308 18.06 -11.57 -15.65
CA THR A 308 19.27 -10.76 -15.92
C THR A 308 19.03 -9.52 -16.76
N ALA A 309 17.76 -9.14 -17.01
CA ALA A 309 17.45 -7.91 -17.72
C ALA A 309 18.02 -6.70 -16.96
N ASN A 310 18.81 -5.84 -17.62
CA ASN A 310 19.52 -4.71 -17.02
C ASN A 310 19.40 -3.41 -17.83
N THR A 311 18.46 -3.35 -18.76
CA THR A 311 18.11 -2.17 -19.55
C THR A 311 16.62 -1.89 -19.41
N THR A 312 16.19 -0.64 -19.59
CA THR A 312 14.76 -0.29 -19.60
C THR A 312 14.13 -0.58 -20.95
N ALA A 313 12.80 -0.43 -21.08
CA ALA A 313 12.10 -0.55 -22.36
C ALA A 313 12.60 0.45 -23.43
N ALA A 314 13.16 1.58 -23.00
CA ALA A 314 13.78 2.58 -23.86
C ALA A 314 15.29 2.33 -24.13
N GLY A 315 15.82 1.18 -23.70
CA GLY A 315 17.23 0.80 -23.88
C GLY A 315 18.21 1.52 -22.95
N VAL A 316 17.73 2.20 -21.90
CA VAL A 316 18.60 2.89 -20.94
C VAL A 316 19.22 1.86 -19.98
N PRO A 317 20.56 1.82 -19.79
CA PRO A 317 21.18 0.89 -18.86
C PRO A 317 20.86 1.21 -17.40
N CYS A 318 20.62 0.18 -16.61
CA CYS A 318 20.42 0.27 -15.17
C CYS A 318 21.73 0.59 -14.43
N GLN A 319 21.64 1.38 -13.36
CA GLN A 319 22.66 1.57 -12.34
C GLN A 319 22.77 0.31 -11.47
N ARG A 320 23.98 -0.06 -11.04
CA ARG A 320 24.19 -1.18 -10.12
C ARG A 320 23.61 -0.86 -8.74
N TRP A 321 22.99 -1.84 -8.09
CA TRP A 321 22.33 -1.66 -6.79
C TRP A 321 23.30 -1.39 -5.64
N ASP A 322 24.58 -1.74 -5.78
CA ASP A 322 25.64 -1.40 -4.82
C ASP A 322 26.24 -0.01 -5.07
N ALA A 323 25.91 0.64 -6.19
CA ALA A 323 26.43 1.97 -6.54
C ALA A 323 25.51 3.09 -6.03
N GLN A 324 26.11 4.18 -5.55
CA GLN A 324 25.39 5.37 -5.07
C GLN A 324 25.45 6.56 -6.06
N ASN A 325 25.90 6.32 -7.29
CA ASN A 325 26.05 7.32 -8.35
C ASN A 325 25.55 6.76 -9.70
N PRO A 326 24.82 7.53 -10.53
CA PRO A 326 24.42 8.94 -10.33
C PRO A 326 23.31 9.14 -9.28
N HIS A 327 22.58 8.09 -8.91
CA HIS A 327 21.45 8.20 -7.98
C HIS A 327 21.77 7.58 -6.63
N GLN A 328 21.82 8.40 -5.58
CA GLN A 328 21.91 7.90 -4.22
C GLN A 328 20.58 7.24 -3.79
N HIS A 329 20.64 6.08 -3.12
CA HIS A 329 19.45 5.33 -2.72
C HIS A 329 19.68 4.35 -1.55
N ARG A 330 18.59 3.98 -0.87
CA ARG A 330 18.59 3.08 0.31
C ARG A 330 18.69 1.58 0.00
N PHE A 331 18.43 1.17 -1.24
CA PHE A 331 18.35 -0.24 -1.65
C PHE A 331 19.71 -0.94 -1.78
N ALA A 332 20.45 -1.04 -0.67
CA ALA A 332 21.72 -1.72 -0.62
C ALA A 332 21.53 -3.26 -0.54
N PRO A 333 22.29 -4.07 -1.31
CA PRO A 333 22.12 -5.53 -1.32
C PRO A 333 22.27 -6.19 0.05
N GLU A 334 23.15 -5.66 0.90
CA GLU A 334 23.42 -6.15 2.27
C GLU A 334 22.20 -6.02 3.20
N LYS A 335 21.41 -4.95 3.01
CA LYS A 335 20.20 -4.65 3.78
C LYS A 335 18.99 -5.42 3.25
N TYR A 336 18.94 -5.66 1.94
CA TYR A 336 17.83 -6.31 1.24
C TYR A 336 18.21 -7.69 0.70
N ALA A 337 18.85 -8.51 1.54
CA ALA A 337 19.49 -9.76 1.13
C ALA A 337 18.59 -10.71 0.30
N CYS A 338 17.30 -10.79 0.62
CA CYS A 338 16.36 -11.70 -0.08
C CYS A 338 15.72 -11.11 -1.34
N LYS A 339 15.94 -9.83 -1.63
CA LYS A 339 15.41 -9.18 -2.84
C LYS A 339 16.33 -9.39 -4.06
N ASP A 340 17.46 -10.11 -3.91
CA ASP A 340 18.42 -10.45 -4.97
C ASP A 340 18.89 -9.23 -5.78
N LEU A 341 19.32 -8.18 -5.07
CA LEU A 341 19.81 -6.93 -5.65
C LEU A 341 21.24 -7.06 -6.19
N ARG A 342 21.54 -8.10 -6.97
CA ARG A 342 22.86 -8.30 -7.58
C ARG A 342 23.00 -7.49 -8.86
N GLU A 343 24.21 -7.00 -9.11
CA GLU A 343 24.56 -6.21 -10.29
C GLU A 343 23.61 -5.03 -10.53
N ASN A 344 23.19 -4.82 -11.76
CA ASN A 344 22.22 -3.81 -12.18
C ASN A 344 20.95 -4.45 -12.77
N PHE A 345 20.63 -5.68 -12.39
CA PHE A 345 19.46 -6.36 -12.92
C PHE A 345 18.16 -5.72 -12.41
N CYS A 346 17.13 -5.65 -13.25
CA CYS A 346 15.81 -5.18 -12.87
C CYS A 346 15.25 -6.02 -11.73
N ARG A 347 14.80 -5.39 -10.65
CA ARG A 347 14.24 -6.06 -9.47
C ARG A 347 13.04 -5.26 -8.97
N ASN A 348 12.26 -5.85 -8.07
CA ASN A 348 11.17 -5.14 -7.42
C ASN A 348 11.29 -5.25 -5.89
N PRO A 349 12.24 -4.52 -5.28
CA PRO A 349 12.48 -4.64 -3.83
C PRO A 349 11.39 -3.99 -2.97
N ASP A 350 10.59 -3.08 -3.51
CA ASP A 350 9.63 -2.25 -2.77
C ASP A 350 8.16 -2.60 -3.04
N GLY A 351 7.89 -3.68 -3.78
CA GLY A 351 6.52 -4.10 -4.09
C GLY A 351 5.79 -3.12 -5.03
N SER A 352 6.54 -2.39 -5.86
CA SER A 352 6.03 -1.58 -6.98
C SER A 352 5.29 -2.44 -8.00
N GLU A 353 4.67 -1.85 -9.02
CA GLU A 353 3.77 -2.58 -9.93
C GLU A 353 4.46 -3.57 -10.88
N ALA A 354 5.77 -3.40 -11.10
CA ALA A 354 6.61 -4.23 -11.96
C ALA A 354 8.09 -4.12 -11.56
N PRO A 355 8.97 -5.04 -12.03
CA PRO A 355 10.41 -4.89 -11.89
C PRO A 355 10.92 -3.57 -12.47
N TRP A 356 11.83 -2.91 -11.76
CA TRP A 356 12.39 -1.62 -12.09
C TRP A 356 13.88 -1.56 -11.73
N CYS A 357 14.55 -0.47 -12.10
CA CYS A 357 15.92 -0.18 -11.67
C CYS A 357 16.18 1.33 -11.58
N PHE A 358 17.20 1.72 -10.81
CA PHE A 358 17.81 3.05 -10.97
C PHE A 358 18.50 3.11 -12.33
N THR A 359 18.48 4.27 -13.00
CA THR A 359 19.10 4.37 -14.34
C THR A 359 20.49 4.98 -14.29
N SER A 360 21.36 4.59 -15.20
CA SER A 360 22.69 5.20 -15.38
C SER A 360 22.63 6.66 -15.86
N ARG A 361 21.46 7.17 -16.26
CA ARG A 361 21.31 8.56 -16.73
C ARG A 361 20.98 9.49 -15.56
N PRO A 362 21.76 10.58 -15.34
CA PRO A 362 21.47 11.54 -14.26
C PRO A 362 20.09 12.22 -14.36
N GLY A 363 19.57 12.42 -15.56
CA GLY A 363 18.24 13.02 -15.78
C GLY A 363 17.05 12.06 -15.61
N MET A 364 17.29 10.78 -15.31
CA MET A 364 16.25 9.77 -15.18
C MET A 364 16.54 8.89 -13.96
N ARG A 365 15.88 9.15 -12.84
CA ARG A 365 16.20 8.48 -11.57
C ARG A 365 15.87 6.99 -11.57
N VAL A 366 14.63 6.65 -11.93
CA VAL A 366 14.11 5.28 -11.94
C VAL A 366 13.37 5.04 -13.26
N ALA A 367 13.36 3.80 -13.72
CA ALA A 367 12.50 3.36 -14.81
C ALA A 367 12.06 1.91 -14.64
N PHE A 368 10.83 1.62 -15.07
CA PHE A 368 10.28 0.27 -15.10
C PHE A 368 10.84 -0.55 -16.26
N CYS A 369 11.02 -1.83 -16.01
CA CYS A 369 11.53 -2.81 -16.96
C CYS A 369 10.39 -3.55 -17.67
N TYR A 370 9.49 -2.81 -18.32
CA TYR A 370 8.30 -3.36 -18.99
C TYR A 370 8.62 -4.28 -20.19
N GLN A 371 9.87 -4.34 -20.62
CA GLN A 371 10.31 -5.34 -21.61
C GLN A 371 10.29 -6.77 -21.05
N ILE A 372 10.33 -6.93 -19.72
CA ILE A 372 10.17 -8.24 -19.08
C ILE A 372 8.70 -8.61 -19.16
N ARG A 373 8.39 -9.76 -19.76
CA ARG A 373 7.01 -10.20 -19.97
C ARG A 373 6.43 -10.78 -18.67
N ARG A 374 5.11 -10.71 -18.50
CA ARG A 374 4.41 -11.48 -17.45
C ARG A 374 4.34 -12.96 -17.85
N CYS A 375 4.44 -13.86 -16.87
CA CYS A 375 4.37 -15.29 -17.16
C CYS A 375 2.95 -15.70 -17.62
N ALA A 376 2.86 -16.60 -18.61
CA ALA A 376 1.60 -16.97 -19.24
C ALA A 376 0.65 -17.76 -18.32
N ASP A 377 1.20 -18.41 -17.29
CA ASP A 377 0.50 -19.26 -16.32
C ASP A 377 0.06 -18.51 -15.06
N ASP A 378 0.49 -17.27 -14.88
CA ASP A 378 0.17 -16.39 -13.74
C ASP A 378 -1.28 -15.88 -13.76
N VAL A 379 -1.98 -16.14 -14.87
CA VAL A 379 -3.35 -15.69 -15.11
C VAL A 379 -4.16 -16.94 -15.40
N ARG A 380 -4.60 -17.63 -14.34
CA ARG A 380 -5.50 -18.78 -14.50
C ARG A 380 -6.86 -18.24 -14.94
N PRO A 381 -7.41 -18.67 -16.09
CA PRO A 381 -8.77 -18.33 -16.46
C PRO A 381 -9.71 -18.95 -15.42
N GLU A 382 -10.34 -18.12 -14.61
CA GLU A 382 -11.26 -18.55 -13.55
C GLU A 382 -12.56 -19.13 -14.16
N ASP A 383 -12.86 -18.76 -15.41
CA ASP A 383 -14.10 -19.11 -16.10
C ASP A 383 -13.92 -19.01 -17.64
N CYS A 384 -14.93 -19.43 -18.40
CA CYS A 384 -14.95 -19.31 -19.87
C CYS A 384 -16.15 -18.53 -20.42
N TYR A 385 -16.04 -18.03 -21.65
CA TYR A 385 -17.12 -17.33 -22.36
C TYR A 385 -17.29 -17.82 -23.80
N HIS A 386 -18.52 -17.74 -24.32
CA HIS A 386 -18.86 -18.11 -25.70
C HIS A 386 -18.94 -16.88 -26.63
N GLY A 387 -18.64 -17.07 -27.92
CA GLY A 387 -18.62 -15.98 -28.91
C GLY A 387 -17.75 -14.79 -28.49
N VAL A 388 -18.35 -13.58 -28.44
CA VAL A 388 -17.68 -12.35 -27.95
C VAL A 388 -17.87 -12.12 -26.45
N GLY A 389 -18.62 -12.96 -25.73
CA GLY A 389 -18.80 -12.84 -24.28
C GLY A 389 -19.82 -11.78 -23.84
N GLU A 390 -20.70 -11.32 -24.73
CA GLU A 390 -21.80 -10.40 -24.40
C GLU A 390 -22.75 -10.97 -23.33
N ARG A 391 -22.99 -12.29 -23.38
CA ARG A 391 -23.85 -13.01 -22.44
C ARG A 391 -23.10 -13.54 -21.22
N TYR A 392 -21.81 -13.22 -21.08
CA TYR A 392 -21.05 -13.65 -19.92
C TYR A 392 -21.62 -12.99 -18.64
N ARG A 393 -21.93 -13.81 -17.64
CA ARG A 393 -22.53 -13.39 -16.36
C ARG A 393 -21.80 -13.97 -15.14
N GLY A 394 -20.61 -14.53 -15.33
CA GLY A 394 -19.82 -15.07 -14.22
C GLY A 394 -19.26 -14.00 -13.29
N LEU A 395 -18.57 -14.44 -12.24
CA LEU A 395 -18.13 -13.62 -11.10
C LEU A 395 -16.68 -13.13 -11.22
N VAL A 396 -16.02 -13.38 -12.34
CA VAL A 396 -14.63 -12.94 -12.54
C VAL A 396 -14.55 -11.42 -12.49
N ASN A 397 -13.65 -10.89 -11.68
CA ASN A 397 -13.45 -9.45 -11.46
C ASN A 397 -11.98 -9.04 -11.56
N ARG A 398 -11.19 -9.80 -12.30
CA ARG A 398 -9.78 -9.52 -12.57
C ARG A 398 -9.46 -9.52 -14.05
N THR A 399 -8.57 -8.62 -14.43
CA THR A 399 -8.04 -8.53 -15.79
C THR A 399 -7.06 -9.66 -16.08
N ARG A 400 -6.78 -9.92 -17.36
CA ARG A 400 -5.74 -10.84 -17.83
C ARG A 400 -4.31 -10.45 -17.40
N LYS A 401 -4.14 -9.29 -16.76
CA LYS A 401 -2.88 -8.86 -16.13
C LYS A 401 -2.94 -8.93 -14.61
N GLY A 402 -4.01 -9.50 -14.05
CA GLY A 402 -4.25 -9.65 -12.61
C GLY A 402 -4.78 -8.40 -11.91
N VAL A 403 -4.99 -7.29 -12.63
CA VAL A 403 -5.48 -6.01 -12.07
C VAL A 403 -6.95 -6.15 -11.66
N PRO A 404 -7.34 -5.77 -10.43
CA PRO A 404 -8.73 -5.77 -10.00
C PRO A 404 -9.59 -4.81 -10.81
N CYS A 405 -10.79 -5.24 -11.14
CA CYS A 405 -11.77 -4.42 -11.83
C CYS A 405 -12.32 -3.32 -10.90
N GLN A 406 -12.46 -2.12 -11.46
CA GLN A 406 -13.22 -1.02 -10.87
C GLN A 406 -14.71 -1.35 -10.95
N HIS A 407 -15.45 -0.95 -9.91
CA HIS A 407 -16.89 -1.15 -9.84
C HIS A 407 -17.61 -0.27 -10.88
N TRP A 408 -18.58 -0.84 -11.62
CA TRP A 408 -19.19 -0.19 -12.78
C TRP A 408 -19.97 1.09 -12.45
N SER A 409 -20.44 1.23 -11.22
CA SER A 409 -21.13 2.43 -10.71
C SER A 409 -20.19 3.51 -10.16
N THR A 410 -18.89 3.22 -10.02
CA THR A 410 -17.93 4.17 -9.44
C THR A 410 -17.27 5.02 -10.52
N GLU A 411 -17.02 6.30 -10.23
CA GLU A 411 -16.40 7.25 -11.16
C GLU A 411 -14.89 7.47 -10.91
N ARG A 412 -14.25 6.63 -10.08
CA ARG A 412 -12.82 6.72 -9.74
C ARG A 412 -12.18 5.31 -9.70
N PRO A 413 -10.92 5.15 -10.17
CA PRO A 413 -10.05 6.17 -10.76
C PRO A 413 -10.49 6.67 -12.14
N HIS A 414 -11.27 5.88 -12.89
CA HIS A 414 -11.73 6.23 -14.23
C HIS A 414 -13.21 6.61 -14.23
N LYS A 415 -13.59 7.58 -15.05
CA LYS A 415 -15.01 7.88 -15.30
C LYS A 415 -15.56 6.91 -16.36
N PRO A 416 -16.42 5.94 -16.00
CA PRO A 416 -16.86 4.91 -16.92
C PRO A 416 -17.85 5.46 -17.96
N GLN A 417 -17.73 5.01 -19.20
CA GLN A 417 -18.70 5.27 -20.27
C GLN A 417 -19.92 4.34 -20.16
N PHE A 418 -19.70 3.13 -19.63
CA PHE A 418 -20.74 2.13 -19.39
C PHE A 418 -21.01 2.02 -17.89
N THR A 419 -22.23 2.34 -17.48
CA THR A 419 -22.72 2.26 -16.11
C THR A 419 -23.98 1.38 -16.06
N PRO A 420 -24.40 0.89 -14.88
CA PRO A 420 -25.62 0.09 -14.76
C PRO A 420 -26.86 0.79 -15.35
N THR A 421 -26.88 2.13 -15.30
CA THR A 421 -27.95 2.95 -15.86
C THR A 421 -27.83 3.16 -17.38
N SER A 422 -26.61 3.27 -17.93
CA SER A 422 -26.41 3.50 -19.37
C SER A 422 -26.43 2.22 -20.21
N ALA A 423 -26.16 1.06 -19.61
CA ALA A 423 -26.21 -0.24 -20.27
C ALA A 423 -26.93 -1.30 -19.41
N PRO A 424 -28.25 -1.15 -19.15
CA PRO A 424 -28.99 -2.06 -18.26
C PRO A 424 -29.03 -3.51 -18.76
N HIS A 425 -28.99 -3.71 -20.09
CA HIS A 425 -28.98 -5.02 -20.73
C HIS A 425 -27.69 -5.84 -20.50
N ALA A 426 -26.60 -5.18 -20.07
CA ALA A 426 -25.31 -5.83 -19.87
C ALA A 426 -25.11 -6.38 -18.45
N HIS A 427 -26.07 -6.16 -17.53
CA HIS A 427 -26.02 -6.61 -16.13
C HIS A 427 -24.68 -6.26 -15.47
N LEU A 428 -24.37 -4.96 -15.48
CA LEU A 428 -23.14 -4.38 -14.93
C LEU A 428 -23.21 -4.35 -13.40
N GLU A 429 -23.20 -5.52 -12.80
CA GLU A 429 -23.22 -5.73 -11.35
C GLU A 429 -21.81 -5.71 -10.79
N GLU A 430 -21.69 -5.09 -9.61
CA GLU A 430 -20.44 -4.94 -8.88
C GLU A 430 -19.26 -4.43 -9.73
N ASN A 431 -18.16 -5.18 -9.70
CA ASN A 431 -16.98 -5.00 -10.53
C ASN A 431 -16.72 -6.21 -11.45
N PHE A 432 -17.76 -6.99 -11.76
CA PHE A 432 -17.60 -8.21 -12.55
C PHE A 432 -17.34 -7.92 -14.03
N CYS A 433 -16.57 -8.78 -14.67
CA CYS A 433 -16.23 -8.70 -16.09
C CYS A 433 -17.47 -8.81 -16.98
N ARG A 434 -17.65 -7.86 -17.90
CA ARG A 434 -18.81 -7.80 -18.80
C ARG A 434 -18.39 -7.30 -20.19
N ASN A 435 -19.25 -7.44 -21.18
CA ASN A 435 -19.00 -6.93 -22.52
C ASN A 435 -20.18 -6.10 -23.05
N PRO A 436 -20.41 -4.88 -22.51
CA PRO A 436 -21.57 -4.04 -22.86
C PRO A 436 -21.48 -3.44 -24.28
N ASP A 437 -20.29 -3.36 -24.86
CA ASP A 437 -20.02 -2.79 -26.19
C ASP A 437 -19.87 -3.83 -27.29
N ARG A 438 -20.04 -5.12 -26.98
CA ARG A 438 -19.87 -6.25 -27.92
C ARG A 438 -18.47 -6.29 -28.54
N ASP A 439 -17.45 -5.96 -27.76
CA ASP A 439 -16.05 -6.01 -28.21
C ASP A 439 -15.70 -7.44 -28.63
N SER A 440 -15.19 -7.59 -29.86
CA SER A 440 -14.75 -8.87 -30.43
C SER A 440 -13.66 -9.58 -29.62
N HIS A 441 -12.92 -8.85 -28.78
CA HIS A 441 -11.83 -9.39 -27.96
C HIS A 441 -12.30 -10.08 -26.68
N GLY A 442 -13.57 -9.92 -26.28
CA GLY A 442 -14.14 -10.61 -25.11
C GLY A 442 -14.53 -9.67 -23.96
N PRO A 443 -14.99 -10.24 -22.82
CA PRO A 443 -15.34 -9.46 -21.64
C PRO A 443 -14.15 -8.70 -21.06
N TRP A 444 -14.43 -7.51 -20.54
CA TRP A 444 -13.45 -6.58 -20.00
C TRP A 444 -14.04 -5.83 -18.79
N CYS A 445 -13.21 -5.02 -18.14
CA CYS A 445 -13.66 -4.11 -17.08
C CYS A 445 -12.78 -2.86 -17.04
N TYR A 446 -13.31 -1.77 -16.46
CA TYR A 446 -12.46 -0.66 -16.03
C TYR A 446 -11.50 -1.16 -14.95
N THR A 447 -10.26 -0.69 -14.94
CA THR A 447 -9.30 -1.17 -13.94
C THR A 447 -9.19 -0.24 -12.75
N THR A 448 -8.74 -0.76 -11.61
CA THR A 448 -8.40 0.05 -10.44
C THR A 448 -7.05 0.79 -10.58
N ASP A 449 -6.28 0.53 -11.65
CA ASP A 449 -5.02 1.20 -11.96
C ASP A 449 -5.27 2.53 -12.72
N PRO A 450 -4.86 3.70 -12.19
CA PRO A 450 -4.99 5.00 -12.86
C PRO A 450 -4.27 5.11 -14.22
N GLY A 451 -3.25 4.30 -14.48
CA GLY A 451 -2.51 4.26 -15.73
C GLY A 451 -3.16 3.41 -16.83
N THR A 452 -4.07 2.51 -16.46
CA THR A 452 -4.75 1.59 -17.37
C THR A 452 -6.27 1.79 -17.29
N PRO A 453 -6.90 2.58 -18.17
CA PRO A 453 -8.33 2.87 -18.10
C PRO A 453 -9.22 1.61 -18.06
N PHE A 454 -8.89 0.60 -18.87
CA PHE A 454 -9.57 -0.68 -18.91
C PHE A 454 -8.60 -1.78 -19.39
N ASP A 455 -8.89 -3.03 -19.08
CA ASP A 455 -8.21 -4.18 -19.68
C ASP A 455 -9.19 -5.36 -19.80
N TYR A 456 -8.84 -6.34 -20.63
CA TYR A 456 -9.64 -7.53 -20.83
C TYR A 456 -9.53 -8.48 -19.65
N CYS A 457 -10.58 -9.25 -19.40
CA CYS A 457 -10.67 -10.11 -18.24
C CYS A 457 -9.89 -11.41 -18.38
N ALA A 458 -9.52 -12.00 -17.24
CA ALA A 458 -8.85 -13.30 -17.15
C ALA A 458 -9.85 -14.45 -17.45
N LEU A 459 -10.36 -14.49 -18.69
CA LEU A 459 -11.34 -15.46 -19.16
C LEU A 459 -10.84 -16.13 -20.43
N ARG A 460 -11.11 -17.43 -20.58
CA ARG A 460 -10.83 -18.17 -21.81
C ARG A 460 -12.09 -18.29 -22.68
N ARG A 461 -11.93 -18.45 -24.00
CA ARG A 461 -13.06 -18.88 -24.83
C ARG A 461 -13.37 -20.34 -24.53
N CYS A 462 -14.65 -20.68 -24.45
CA CYS A 462 -15.05 -22.08 -24.29
C CYS A 462 -14.69 -22.86 -25.58
N HIS A 463 -14.42 -24.16 -25.46
CA HIS A 463 -13.69 -24.96 -26.47
C HIS A 463 -14.42 -25.15 -27.82
N ASP A 464 -15.68 -24.73 -27.95
CA ASP A 464 -16.55 -25.10 -29.08
C ASP A 464 -16.65 -24.04 -30.21
N ASP A 465 -15.94 -22.90 -30.14
CA ASP A 465 -16.11 -21.75 -31.07
C ASP A 465 -14.80 -21.27 -31.78
N GLN A 466 -14.42 -21.81 -32.95
CA GLN A 466 -13.46 -21.14 -33.87
C GLN A 466 -13.66 -21.43 -35.38
N PRO A 467 -13.75 -20.38 -36.24
CA PRO A 467 -13.08 -20.39 -37.57
C PRO A 467 -12.45 -19.02 -38.05
N PRO A 468 -11.72 -18.95 -39.21
CA PRO A 468 -10.53 -18.09 -39.47
C PRO A 468 -10.67 -16.86 -40.44
N SER A 469 -9.54 -16.14 -40.67
CA SER A 469 -9.28 -14.81 -41.32
C SER A 469 -9.07 -14.81 -42.86
N ILE A 470 -9.11 -13.64 -43.57
CA ILE A 470 -8.23 -13.18 -44.71
C ILE A 470 -8.60 -11.75 -45.32
N LEU A 471 -7.54 -10.95 -45.59
CA LEU A 471 -7.15 -9.73 -46.43
C LEU A 471 -8.10 -9.01 -47.45
N GLU A 472 -8.08 -7.66 -47.69
CA GLU A 472 -7.36 -6.87 -48.77
C GLU A 472 -7.55 -5.27 -48.77
N PRO A 473 -6.92 -4.41 -49.67
CA PRO A 473 -6.39 -3.01 -49.44
C PRO A 473 -7.15 -1.76 -50.04
N PRO A 474 -6.72 -0.46 -49.86
CA PRO A 474 -7.50 0.75 -50.26
C PRO A 474 -6.87 1.78 -51.26
N ASP A 475 -7.73 2.55 -51.96
CA ASP A 475 -7.44 3.68 -52.91
C ASP A 475 -7.92 5.11 -52.44
N GLN A 476 -7.42 6.16 -53.13
CA GLN A 476 -7.30 7.62 -52.78
C GLN A 476 -8.55 8.57 -52.86
N VAL A 477 -8.49 9.78 -52.23
CA VAL A 477 -9.58 10.81 -52.13
C VAL A 477 -9.10 12.30 -52.07
N VAL A 478 -9.91 13.28 -52.58
CA VAL A 478 -9.77 14.77 -52.56
C VAL A 478 -10.95 15.47 -51.78
N PHE A 479 -10.81 16.72 -51.24
CA PHE A 479 -11.73 17.33 -50.23
C PHE A 479 -12.24 18.78 -50.48
N GLU A 480 -13.48 19.10 -50.03
CA GLU A 480 -14.21 20.39 -50.21
C GLU A 480 -14.49 21.25 -48.93
N LYS A 481 -14.30 20.75 -47.70
CA LYS A 481 -14.52 21.53 -46.44
C LYS A 481 -13.46 21.22 -45.37
N CYS A 482 -12.98 22.24 -44.65
CA CYS A 482 -12.00 22.05 -43.57
C CYS A 482 -12.59 21.19 -42.42
N GLY A 483 -11.79 20.31 -41.84
CA GLY A 483 -12.18 19.46 -40.71
C GLY A 483 -13.19 18.33 -41.02
N LYS A 484 -13.74 18.23 -42.24
CA LYS A 484 -14.65 17.15 -42.63
C LYS A 484 -13.88 16.01 -43.29
N ARG A 485 -13.81 14.85 -42.62
CA ARG A 485 -13.35 13.61 -43.26
C ARG A 485 -14.47 13.07 -44.15
N VAL A 486 -14.14 12.61 -45.37
CA VAL A 486 -15.06 11.77 -46.16
C VAL A 486 -15.07 10.38 -45.51
N THR A 487 -16.01 10.15 -44.61
CA THR A 487 -16.27 8.83 -44.01
C THR A 487 -17.08 8.00 -45.01
N ARG A 488 -16.48 6.96 -45.62
CA ARG A 488 -17.27 5.86 -46.21
C ARG A 488 -18.11 5.26 -45.07
N LEU A 489 -19.44 5.28 -45.23
CA LEU A 489 -20.41 4.71 -44.31
C LEU A 489 -20.27 3.18 -44.30
N ASP A 490 -19.44 2.65 -43.39
CA ASP A 490 -19.58 1.27 -42.89
C ASP A 490 -19.92 1.32 -41.40
N GLN A 491 -21.24 1.29 -41.13
CA GLN A 491 -21.85 1.39 -39.80
C GLN A 491 -21.47 0.25 -38.82
N GLN A 492 -20.62 -0.70 -39.22
CA GLN A 492 -20.17 -1.83 -38.39
C GLN A 492 -18.80 -1.65 -37.70
N ARG A 493 -18.02 -0.61 -38.03
CA ARG A 493 -16.66 -0.41 -37.46
C ARG A 493 -16.53 0.67 -36.38
N SER A 494 -17.60 1.43 -36.08
CA SER A 494 -17.57 2.51 -35.09
C SER A 494 -17.68 2.07 -33.61
N LYS A 495 -17.67 0.76 -33.34
CA LYS A 495 -17.78 0.18 -31.99
C LYS A 495 -16.53 -0.60 -31.51
N LEU A 496 -15.40 -0.53 -32.21
CA LEU A 496 -14.17 -1.20 -31.78
C LEU A 496 -13.18 -0.23 -31.14
N ARG A 497 -12.56 -0.63 -30.02
CA ARG A 497 -11.44 0.09 -29.37
C ARG A 497 -10.13 -0.23 -30.09
N VAL A 498 -9.26 0.77 -30.29
CA VAL A 498 -7.97 0.62 -30.99
C VAL A 498 -6.81 0.89 -30.03
N VAL A 499 -5.81 0.00 -30.02
CA VAL A 499 -4.54 0.17 -29.27
C VAL A 499 -3.38 0.13 -30.28
N GLY A 500 -2.48 1.12 -30.25
CA GLY A 500 -1.32 1.23 -31.14
C GLY A 500 -1.53 2.04 -32.43
N GLY A 501 -2.77 2.46 -32.71
CA GLY A 501 -3.13 3.23 -33.90
C GLY A 501 -3.11 2.42 -35.20
N GLN A 502 -3.91 2.85 -36.18
CA GLN A 502 -3.76 2.45 -37.58
C GLN A 502 -3.54 3.71 -38.43
N PRO A 503 -2.87 3.63 -39.60
CA PRO A 503 -2.66 4.79 -40.48
C PRO A 503 -3.99 5.49 -40.75
N GLY A 504 -4.15 6.69 -40.19
CA GLY A 504 -5.39 7.43 -40.27
C GLY A 504 -5.36 8.36 -41.47
N ASN A 505 -6.32 8.25 -42.38
CA ASN A 505 -6.46 9.18 -43.50
C ASN A 505 -7.03 10.53 -42.98
N SER A 506 -6.11 11.40 -42.56
CA SER A 506 -6.40 12.69 -41.93
C SER A 506 -5.82 13.78 -42.84
N PRO A 507 -6.59 14.28 -43.81
CA PRO A 507 -6.03 15.02 -44.96
C PRO A 507 -5.40 16.37 -44.62
N TRP A 508 -5.67 16.89 -43.42
CA TRP A 508 -5.04 18.09 -42.88
C TRP A 508 -3.74 17.82 -42.10
N THR A 509 -3.30 16.57 -41.98
CA THR A 509 -2.03 16.24 -41.29
C THR A 509 -0.85 16.65 -42.16
N VAL A 510 0.09 17.39 -41.58
CA VAL A 510 1.27 17.91 -42.25
C VAL A 510 2.52 17.29 -41.64
N SER A 511 3.44 16.86 -42.50
CA SER A 511 4.79 16.46 -42.14
C SER A 511 5.76 17.60 -42.46
N LEU A 512 6.37 18.21 -41.45
CA LEU A 512 7.44 19.19 -41.61
C LEU A 512 8.76 18.45 -41.79
N ARG A 513 9.46 18.78 -42.87
CA ARG A 513 10.68 18.09 -43.30
C ARG A 513 11.81 19.08 -43.55
N ASN A 514 13.04 18.66 -43.27
CA ASN A 514 14.24 19.41 -43.64
C ASN A 514 14.50 19.32 -45.16
N ARG A 515 15.50 20.03 -45.68
CA ARG A 515 15.87 19.98 -47.12
C ARG A 515 16.28 18.59 -47.61
N GLN A 516 16.78 17.72 -46.73
CA GLN A 516 17.07 16.31 -47.06
C GLN A 516 15.81 15.43 -47.10
N GLY A 517 14.62 15.99 -46.86
CA GLY A 517 13.35 15.25 -46.87
C GLY A 517 13.06 14.45 -45.60
N GLN A 518 13.88 14.60 -44.56
CA GLN A 518 13.70 13.95 -43.26
C GLN A 518 12.64 14.67 -42.42
N HIS A 519 11.68 13.89 -41.92
CA HIS A 519 10.64 14.37 -41.01
C HIS A 519 11.25 14.73 -39.65
N PHE A 520 10.90 15.90 -39.12
CA PHE A 520 11.33 16.31 -37.79
C PHE A 520 10.17 16.79 -36.90
N CYS A 521 9.06 17.24 -37.49
CA CYS A 521 7.88 17.65 -36.72
C CYS A 521 6.58 17.47 -37.50
N GLY A 522 5.46 17.35 -36.78
CA GLY A 522 4.12 17.35 -37.34
C GLY A 522 3.50 18.76 -37.36
N GLY A 523 2.44 18.93 -38.14
CA GLY A 523 1.60 20.13 -38.13
C GLY A 523 0.19 19.82 -38.65
N SER A 524 -0.68 20.83 -38.60
CA SER A 524 -2.05 20.74 -39.12
C SER A 524 -2.32 21.86 -40.11
N LEU A 525 -2.77 21.53 -41.31
CA LEU A 525 -3.23 22.51 -42.31
C LEU A 525 -4.56 23.10 -41.83
N VAL A 526 -4.53 24.35 -41.37
CA VAL A 526 -5.70 25.05 -40.82
C VAL A 526 -6.41 25.92 -41.87
N LYS A 527 -5.70 26.24 -42.95
CA LYS A 527 -6.21 26.91 -44.16
C LYS A 527 -5.26 26.57 -45.31
N GLU A 528 -5.68 26.79 -46.56
CA GLU A 528 -4.91 26.43 -47.78
C GLU A 528 -3.42 26.84 -47.76
N GLN A 529 -3.09 27.90 -47.01
CA GLN A 529 -1.76 28.48 -46.91
C GLN A 529 -1.23 28.58 -45.46
N TRP A 530 -1.90 27.95 -44.50
CA TRP A 530 -1.57 28.11 -43.08
C TRP A 530 -1.45 26.76 -42.39
N VAL A 531 -0.29 26.51 -41.79
CA VAL A 531 0.00 25.32 -40.99
C VAL A 531 0.21 25.73 -39.55
N LEU A 532 -0.53 25.10 -38.64
CA LEU A 532 -0.34 25.24 -37.21
C LEU A 532 0.58 24.12 -36.70
N THR A 533 1.59 24.46 -35.91
CA THR A 533 2.53 23.49 -35.31
C THR A 533 3.05 23.99 -33.96
N ALA A 534 3.75 23.13 -33.22
CA ALA A 534 4.26 23.46 -31.89
C ALA A 534 5.52 24.33 -31.98
N ARG A 535 5.61 25.38 -31.14
CA ARG A 535 6.77 26.30 -31.09
C ARG A 535 8.11 25.57 -30.90
N GLN A 536 8.11 24.47 -30.14
CA GLN A 536 9.29 23.64 -29.88
C GLN A 536 9.91 23.02 -31.15
N CYS A 537 9.15 22.90 -32.24
CA CYS A 537 9.64 22.45 -33.54
C CYS A 537 10.67 23.41 -34.17
N PHE A 538 10.78 24.65 -33.67
CA PHE A 538 11.70 25.69 -34.17
C PHE A 538 12.52 26.34 -33.05
N SER A 539 12.76 25.61 -31.95
CA SER A 539 13.39 26.11 -30.72
C SER A 539 14.85 26.59 -30.85
N SER A 540 15.49 26.47 -32.02
CA SER A 540 16.80 27.08 -32.32
C SER A 540 16.72 28.53 -32.82
N TRP A 541 15.56 29.19 -32.74
CA TRP A 541 15.35 30.57 -33.22
C TRP A 541 15.25 31.56 -32.05
N ASN A 542 16.26 32.40 -31.85
CA ASN A 542 16.20 33.49 -30.85
C ASN A 542 15.47 34.71 -31.43
N VAL A 543 14.39 35.14 -30.79
CA VAL A 543 13.71 36.42 -31.06
C VAL A 543 14.08 37.39 -29.95
N THR A 544 14.98 38.31 -30.22
CA THR A 544 15.28 39.47 -29.37
C THR A 544 14.49 40.70 -29.83
N SER A 545 14.11 41.53 -28.85
CA SER A 545 13.59 42.91 -28.93
C SER A 545 12.07 43.08 -29.07
N SER A 546 11.48 43.42 -27.91
CA SER A 546 10.15 43.94 -27.64
C SER A 546 9.96 45.41 -28.05
N THR A 547 8.83 45.72 -28.68
CA THR A 547 8.15 47.03 -28.50
C THR A 547 6.65 46.78 -28.54
N GLU A 548 5.99 46.98 -27.40
CA GLU A 548 4.53 46.93 -27.23
C GLU A 548 3.91 48.25 -27.68
N ASP A 549 2.77 48.15 -28.38
CA ASP A 549 1.82 49.25 -28.47
C ASP A 549 0.38 48.72 -28.38
N ALA A 550 -0.53 49.60 -27.96
CA ALA A 550 -1.74 49.45 -27.13
C ALA A 550 -2.82 48.39 -27.46
N TYR A 551 -2.53 47.34 -28.23
CA TYR A 551 -3.36 46.14 -28.41
C TYR A 551 -2.55 44.83 -28.38
N GLY A 552 -1.33 44.83 -27.84
CA GLY A 552 -0.50 43.62 -27.73
C GLY A 552 -0.08 43.04 -29.09
N ARG A 553 0.04 43.88 -30.13
CA ARG A 553 0.57 43.46 -31.43
C ARG A 553 2.06 43.75 -31.51
N VAL A 554 2.88 42.70 -31.52
CA VAL A 554 4.28 42.78 -31.97
C VAL A 554 4.29 42.83 -33.50
N ARG A 555 4.78 43.94 -34.09
CA ARG A 555 5.11 44.03 -35.52
C ARG A 555 6.59 43.74 -35.71
N CYS A 556 6.93 42.60 -36.29
CA CYS A 556 8.26 42.41 -36.88
C CYS A 556 8.24 42.95 -38.31
N ALA A 557 8.93 44.07 -38.54
CA ALA A 557 9.23 44.55 -39.89
C ALA A 557 10.58 43.98 -40.34
N LEU A 558 10.60 43.38 -41.53
CA LEU A 558 11.81 43.00 -42.26
C LEU A 558 12.56 44.28 -42.66
N ARG A 559 13.87 44.33 -42.42
CA ARG A 559 14.76 45.23 -43.15
C ARG A 559 15.76 44.40 -43.93
N ASP A 560 15.78 44.69 -45.24
CA ASP A 560 16.53 44.03 -46.29
C ASP A 560 18.05 44.12 -46.07
N SER A 561 18.75 42.97 -46.09
CA SER A 561 20.03 42.81 -46.78
C SER A 561 20.63 41.39 -46.62
N TRP A 562 20.35 40.52 -47.61
CA TRP A 562 21.16 39.41 -48.19
C TRP A 562 21.88 38.36 -47.30
N PRO A 563 22.15 37.11 -47.79
CA PRO A 563 21.42 36.25 -48.72
C PRO A 563 21.15 34.81 -48.17
N LEU A 564 20.11 34.17 -48.70
CA LEU A 564 19.78 32.72 -48.64
C LEU A 564 19.32 32.14 -47.30
N TRP A 565 18.11 32.53 -46.88
CA TRP A 565 17.32 31.74 -45.93
C TRP A 565 16.47 30.69 -46.67
N GLU A 566 16.49 29.47 -46.14
CA GLU A 566 16.14 28.23 -46.84
C GLU A 566 14.63 27.91 -46.80
N PRO A 567 13.97 27.54 -47.92
CA PRO A 567 12.53 27.23 -47.92
C PRO A 567 12.24 25.88 -47.26
N VAL A 568 11.28 25.86 -46.32
CA VAL A 568 10.71 24.63 -45.76
C VAL A 568 9.67 24.08 -46.74
N ARG A 569 9.80 22.80 -47.13
CA ARG A 569 8.79 22.13 -47.97
C ARG A 569 7.69 21.54 -47.10
N VAL A 570 6.45 21.83 -47.45
CA VAL A 570 5.25 21.28 -46.83
C VAL A 570 4.65 20.28 -47.82
N THR A 571 4.51 19.01 -47.41
CA THR A 571 3.87 17.96 -48.21
C THR A 571 2.68 17.37 -47.46
N THR A 572 1.52 17.34 -48.10
CA THR A 572 0.31 16.64 -47.64
C THR A 572 0.28 15.21 -48.21
N GLU A 573 -0.31 14.25 -47.48
CA GLU A 573 -0.42 12.85 -47.93
C GLU A 573 -1.41 12.62 -49.09
N ALA A 574 -2.26 13.60 -49.41
CA ALA A 574 -2.96 13.65 -50.69
C ALA A 574 -2.09 14.44 -51.68
N HIS A 575 -1.70 13.82 -52.79
CA HIS A 575 -0.90 14.46 -53.85
C HIS A 575 -1.58 15.74 -54.36
N LEU A 576 -1.17 16.88 -53.83
CA LEU A 576 -1.34 18.21 -54.41
C LEU A 576 0.05 18.77 -54.72
N PRO A 577 0.22 19.52 -55.83
CA PRO A 577 1.53 20.01 -56.23
C PRO A 577 2.10 20.98 -55.18
N ALA A 578 3.42 20.91 -54.96
CA ALA A 578 4.13 21.74 -54.01
C ALA A 578 3.85 23.23 -54.26
N LEU A 579 3.23 23.90 -53.29
CA LEU A 579 3.06 25.35 -53.33
C LEU A 579 4.33 26.02 -52.78
N PRO A 580 5.05 26.82 -53.57
CA PRO A 580 6.14 27.62 -53.05
C PRO A 580 5.54 28.80 -52.29
N MET A 581 5.62 28.81 -50.96
CA MET A 581 5.26 30.00 -50.19
C MET A 581 6.52 30.77 -49.82
N THR A 582 6.67 31.92 -50.47
CA THR A 582 7.58 33.00 -50.12
C THR A 582 7.11 33.72 -48.84
N ALA A 583 8.08 34.15 -48.02
CA ALA A 583 8.01 35.01 -46.83
C ALA A 583 6.62 35.22 -46.18
N GLY A 584 6.25 34.35 -45.22
CA GLY A 584 5.03 34.48 -44.40
C GLY A 584 5.33 34.71 -42.92
N SER A 585 4.72 35.75 -42.33
CA SER A 585 4.83 36.14 -40.92
C SER A 585 4.22 35.11 -39.96
N TRP A 586 4.98 34.70 -38.94
CA TRP A 586 4.51 33.85 -37.84
C TRP A 586 3.86 34.71 -36.74
N ARG A 587 2.78 34.21 -36.11
CA ARG A 587 2.15 34.83 -34.94
C ARG A 587 2.16 33.84 -33.78
N GLU A 588 2.47 34.33 -32.58
CA GLU A 588 2.14 33.65 -31.33
C GLU A 588 0.65 33.86 -30.99
N LEU A 589 0.03 32.84 -30.41
CA LEU A 589 -1.32 32.88 -29.84
C LEU A 589 -1.26 33.15 -28.35
#